data_AF-A0A945C2R3-F1
#
_entry.id   AF-A0A945C2R3-F1
#
_cell.length_a   1.000
_cell.length_b   1.000
_cell.length_c   1.000
_cell.angle_alpha   90.00
_cell.angle_beta   90.00
_cell.angle_gamma   90.00
#
_symmetry.space_group_name_H-M   'P 1'
#
loop_
_entity.id
_entity.type
_entity.pdbx_description
1 polymer ?
#
loop_
_entity_poly.entity_id
_entity_poly.type
_entity_poly.pdbx_seq_one_letter_code
_entity_poly.pdbx_strand_id
1 'polypeptide(L)' 'MKKLKLYTFIPMWIFGFFVLFSFDLFMEGIVFEWLEWNGTDKNDWFFVLWWGFVFLWFTFGITQIYFKLNSKNHNS' A
#
# COMPACT_ATOMS: atom_id res chain seq x y z
N MET A 1 -18.53 -6.82 -11.61
CA MET A 1 -17.94 -5.86 -10.64
C MET A 1 -18.27 -4.44 -11.08
N LYS A 2 -18.87 -3.60 -10.21
CA LYS A 2 -19.17 -2.19 -10.56
C LYS A 2 -17.87 -1.44 -10.84
N LYS A 3 -17.78 -0.68 -11.94
CA LYS A 3 -16.63 0.20 -12.21
C LYS A 3 -16.60 1.32 -11.16
N LEU A 4 -15.70 1.21 -10.19
CA LEU A 4 -15.40 2.30 -9.25
C LEU A 4 -14.92 3.53 -10.02
N LYS A 5 -15.54 4.67 -9.77
CA LYS A 5 -15.16 5.95 -10.36
C LYS A 5 -13.84 6.42 -9.76
N LEU A 6 -13.06 7.18 -10.55
CA LEU A 6 -11.72 7.63 -10.16
C LEU A 6 -11.73 8.43 -8.84
N TYR A 7 -12.69 9.33 -8.67
CA TYR A 7 -12.82 10.15 -7.45
C TYR A 7 -13.18 9.35 -6.19
N THR A 8 -13.72 8.15 -6.34
CA THR A 8 -13.95 7.22 -5.22
C THR A 8 -12.73 6.33 -4.98
N PHE A 9 -12.05 5.93 -6.06
CA PHE A 9 -10.88 5.07 -6.00
C PHE A 9 -9.69 5.75 -5.35
N ILE A 10 -9.37 7.00 -5.71
CA ILE A 10 -8.18 7.70 -5.19
C ILE A 10 -8.21 7.83 -3.65
N PRO A 11 -9.29 8.33 -3.02
CA PRO A 11 -9.36 8.40 -1.56
C PRO A 11 -9.27 7.03 -0.90
N MET A 12 -9.89 6.00 -1.49
CA MET A 12 -9.83 4.63 -0.96
C MET A 12 -8.42 4.03 -1.06
N TRP A 13 -7.71 4.31 -2.15
CA TRP A 13 -6.33 3.88 -2.34
C TRP A 13 -5.36 4.58 -1.36
N ILE A 14 -5.53 5.89 -1.14
CA ILE A 14 -4.78 6.66 -0.14
C ILE A 14 -5.11 6.16 1.27
N PHE A 15 -6.38 5.91 1.57
CA PHE A 15 -6.79 5.35 2.85
C PHE A 15 -6.16 3.98 3.09
N GLY A 16 -6.13 3.12 2.08
CA GLY A 16 -5.42 1.84 2.17
C GLY A 16 -3.93 2.01 2.46
N PHE A 17 -3.26 3.02 1.88
CA PHE A 17 -1.88 3.33 2.24
C PHE A 17 -1.73 3.71 3.72
N PHE A 18 -2.64 4.51 4.28
CA PHE A 18 -2.60 4.81 5.72
C PHE A 18 -2.77 3.57 6.59
N VAL A 19 -3.64 2.64 6.20
CA VAL A 19 -3.79 1.35 6.90
C VAL A 19 -2.48 0.56 6.86
N LEU A 20 -1.82 0.48 5.70
CA LEU A 20 -0.51 -0.17 5.58
C LEU A 20 0.51 0.53 6.47
N PHE A 21 0.63 1.84 6.37
CA PHE A 21 1.56 2.62 7.18
C PHE A 21 1.32 2.44 8.69
N SER A 22 0.06 2.43 9.13
CA SER A 22 -0.27 2.15 10.54
C SER A 22 0.08 0.72 10.95
N PHE A 23 -0.05 -0.26 10.06
CA PHE A 23 0.36 -1.63 10.33
C PHE A 23 1.88 -1.75 10.47
N ASP A 24 2.65 -1.07 9.62
CA ASP A 24 4.10 -0.98 9.71
C ASP A 24 4.54 -0.43 11.07
N LEU A 25 3.99 0.71 11.47
CA LEU A 25 4.24 1.32 12.78
C LEU A 25 3.81 0.43 13.96
N PHE A 26 2.72 -0.31 13.81
CA PHE A 26 2.27 -1.28 14.82
C PHE A 26 3.26 -2.44 14.97
N MET A 27 3.76 -2.96 13.84
CA MET A 27 4.77 -4.02 13.85
C MET A 27 6.05 -3.53 14.50
N GLU A 28 6.54 -2.34 14.12
CA GLU A 28 7.75 -1.75 14.67
C GLU A 28 7.62 -1.41 16.17
N GLY A 29 6.56 -0.68 16.54
CA GLY A 29 6.42 -0.13 17.88
C GLY A 29 5.86 -1.09 18.93
N ILE A 30 5.25 -2.21 18.54
CA ILE A 30 4.66 -3.16 19.50
C ILE A 30 5.21 -4.56 19.26
N VAL A 31 5.10 -5.08 18.04
CA VAL A 31 5.42 -6.50 17.78
C VAL A 31 6.91 -6.76 17.87
N PHE A 32 7.76 -5.89 17.31
CA PHE A 32 9.21 -6.07 17.38
C PHE A 32 9.77 -5.84 18.77
N GLU A 33 9.18 -4.92 19.53
CA GLU A 33 9.52 -4.76 20.94
C GLU A 33 9.15 -6.01 21.75
N TRP A 34 7.92 -6.52 21.58
CA TRP A 34 7.45 -7.70 22.30
C TRP A 34 8.22 -8.98 21.96
N LEU A 35 8.66 -9.13 20.72
CA LEU A 35 9.43 -10.29 20.26
C LEU A 35 10.94 -10.12 20.36
N GLU A 36 11.43 -8.97 20.84
CA GLU A 36 12.85 -8.60 20.86
C GLU A 36 13.52 -8.72 19.48
N TRP A 37 12.80 -8.33 18.41
CA TRP A 37 13.30 -8.38 17.03
C TRP A 37 14.07 -7.12 16.63
N ASN A 38 14.01 -6.06 17.43
CA ASN A 38 14.75 -4.82 17.20
C ASN A 38 16.25 -5.08 17.08
N GLY A 39 16.84 -4.66 15.97
CA GLY A 39 18.27 -4.85 15.68
C GLY A 39 18.66 -6.28 15.28
N THR A 40 17.70 -7.14 14.94
CA THR A 40 17.96 -8.49 14.42
C THR A 40 17.73 -8.58 12.92
N ASP A 41 18.34 -9.56 12.26
CA ASP A 41 18.09 -9.82 10.83
C ASP A 41 16.60 -10.06 10.49
N LYS A 42 15.80 -10.50 11.48
CA LYS A 42 14.35 -10.72 11.27
C LYS A 42 13.61 -9.41 11.00
N ASN A 43 14.01 -8.33 11.67
CA ASN A 43 13.49 -6.98 11.44
C ASN A 43 13.83 -6.51 10.02
N ASP A 44 15.08 -6.70 9.60
CA ASP A 44 15.53 -6.30 8.27
C ASP A 44 14.77 -7.05 7.17
N TRP A 45 14.59 -8.36 7.33
CA TRP A 45 13.79 -9.18 6.40
C TRP A 45 12.32 -8.78 6.37
N PHE A 46 11.73 -8.41 7.51
CA PHE A 46 10.38 -7.86 7.53
C PHE A 46 10.31 -6.59 6.69
N PHE A 47 11.20 -5.63 6.89
CA PHE A 47 11.18 -4.39 6.12
C PHE A 47 11.38 -4.61 4.62
N VAL A 48 12.27 -5.52 4.22
CA VAL A 48 12.45 -5.87 2.80
C VAL A 48 11.15 -6.40 2.18
N LEU A 49 10.49 -7.34 2.85
CA LEU A 49 9.22 -7.91 2.37
C LEU A 49 8.10 -6.86 2.38
N TRP A 50 8.06 -6.05 3.43
CA TRP A 50 7.07 -5.01 3.64
C TRP A 50 7.15 -3.94 2.54
N TRP A 51 8.35 -3.43 2.25
CA TRP A 51 8.56 -2.48 1.16
C TRP A 51 8.22 -3.07 -0.20
N GLY A 52 8.48 -4.37 -0.42
CA GLY A 52 8.03 -5.09 -1.61
C GLY A 52 6.51 -5.08 -1.75
N PHE A 53 5.78 -5.33 -0.65
CA PHE A 53 4.32 -5.28 -0.63
C PHE A 53 3.77 -3.86 -0.86
N VAL A 54 4.35 -2.86 -0.20
CA VAL A 54 4.01 -1.44 -0.39
C VAL A 54 4.24 -1.02 -1.85
N PHE A 55 5.35 -1.43 -2.47
CA PHE A 55 5.62 -1.18 -3.88
C PHE A 55 4.55 -1.79 -4.81
N LEU A 56 4.12 -3.02 -4.55
CA LEU A 56 3.03 -3.65 -5.30
C LEU A 56 1.71 -2.89 -5.14
N TRP A 57 1.40 -2.41 -3.93
CA TRP A 57 0.22 -1.57 -3.68
C TRP A 57 0.26 -0.25 -4.47
N PHE A 58 1.41 0.41 -4.51
CA PHE A 58 1.59 1.65 -5.26
C PHE A 58 1.49 1.45 -6.77
N THR A 59 2.20 0.46 -7.30
CA THR A 59 2.17 0.15 -8.74
C THR A 59 0.77 -0.27 -9.20
N PHE A 60 0.05 -1.06 -8.39
CA PHE A 60 -1.35 -1.36 -8.65
C PHE A 60 -2.24 -0.10 -8.68
N GLY A 61 -2.11 0.79 -7.70
CA GLY A 61 -2.87 2.05 -7.67
C GLY A 61 -2.62 2.93 -8.88
N ILE A 62 -1.34 3.15 -9.23
CA ILE A 62 -0.93 3.97 -10.37
C ILE A 62 -1.45 3.37 -11.69
N THR A 63 -1.30 2.06 -11.90
CA THR A 63 -1.80 1.40 -13.12
C THR A 63 -3.32 1.53 -13.25
N GLN A 64 -4.07 1.36 -12.17
CA GLN A 64 -5.53 1.57 -12.17
C GLN A 64 -5.92 3.01 -12.50
N ILE A 65 -5.19 4.00 -11.96
CA ILE A 65 -5.42 5.42 -12.26
C ILE A 65 -5.12 5.68 -13.74
N TYR A 66 -3.97 5.23 -14.24
CA TYR A 66 -3.56 5.39 -15.64
C TYR A 66 -4.60 4.81 -16.61
N PHE A 67 -5.03 3.56 -16.40
CA PHE A 67 -6.03 2.92 -17.27
C PHE A 67 -7.39 3.64 -17.22
N LYS A 68 -7.83 4.13 -16.05
CA LYS A 68 -9.09 4.87 -15.92
C LYS A 68 -9.03 6.25 -16.59
N LEU A 69 -7.88 6.92 -16.54
CA LEU A 69 -7.68 8.20 -17.25
C LEU A 69 -7.65 7.98 -18.77
N ASN A 70 -6.88 7.00 -19.25
CA ASN A 70 -6.79 6.71 -20.68
C ASN A 70 -8.13 6.24 -21.26
N SER A 71 -8.89 5.41 -20.53
CA SER A 71 -10.23 4.98 -20.94
C SER A 71 -11.26 6.11 -21.00
N LYS A 72 -11.07 7.20 -20.25
CA LYS A 72 -11.95 8.37 -20.35
C LYS A 72 -11.64 9.21 -21.57
N ASN A 73 -10.36 9.41 -21.88
CA ASN A 73 -9.90 10.19 -23.04
C ASN A 73 -10.35 9.58 -24.38
N HIS A 74 -10.56 8.26 -24.43
CA HIS A 74 -10.97 7.57 -25.66
C HIS A 74 -12.50 7.53 -25.88
N ASN A 75 -13.30 7.97 -24.88
CA ASN A 75 -14.77 7.94 -24.90
C ASN A 75 -15.40 9.33 -24.82
N SER A 76 -14.61 10.42 -24.88
CA SER A 76 -15.07 11.80 -25.01
C SER A 76 -14.85 12.31 -26.42
#